data_AF-A0A352FL13-F1
#
_entry.id   AF-A0A352FL13-F1
#
_cell.length_a   1.000
_cell.length_b   1.000
_cell.length_c   1.000
_cell.angle_alpha   90.00
_cell.angle_beta   90.00
_cell.angle_gamma   90.00
#
_symmetry.space_group_name_H-M   'P 1'
#
loop_
_entity.id
_entity.type
_entity.pdbx_description
1 polymer ?
#
loop_
_entity_poly.entity_id
_entity_poly.type
_entity_poly.pdbx_seq_one_letter_code
_entity_poly.pdbx_strand_id
1 'polypeptide(L)'
;QSFTIGRSNQTITFGALANKTFGDPDFTVSATTTSGLAVTLGVNGQCTISSSTVHLTGAGSCTITASLAGDANYDPPMTAVQSFIIAKSNQTISFGALP
;
A
#
# COMPACT_ATOMS: atom_id res chain seq x y z
N GLN A 1 40.72 -13.03 -0.35
CA GLN A 1 40.26 -11.97 0.55
C GLN A 1 38.82 -11.63 0.21
N SER A 2 37.88 -12.20 0.97
CA SER A 2 36.45 -11.95 0.78
C SER A 2 36.11 -10.72 1.61
N PHE A 3 35.82 -9.58 0.95
CA PHE A 3 35.26 -8.43 1.65
C PHE A 3 33.79 -8.77 1.96
N THR A 4 33.55 -9.36 3.13
CA THR A 4 32.20 -9.41 3.68
C THR A 4 31.86 -7.98 4.10
N ILE A 5 31.33 -7.22 3.14
CA ILE A 5 30.71 -5.93 3.40
C ILE A 5 29.64 -6.21 4.47
N GLY A 6 29.81 -5.67 5.68
CA GLY A 6 28.82 -5.81 6.74
C GLY A 6 27.52 -5.20 6.25
N ARG A 7 26.62 -6.03 5.75
CA ARG A 7 25.40 -5.57 5.11
C ARG A 7 24.50 -4.97 6.18
N SER A 8 24.18 -3.69 6.06
CA SER A 8 23.32 -3.02 7.04
C SER A 8 21.91 -3.58 6.93
N ASN A 9 21.34 -4.05 8.04
CA ASN A 9 19.93 -4.39 8.10
C ASN A 9 19.10 -3.14 7.77
N GLN A 10 18.41 -3.15 6.65
CA GLN A 10 17.43 -2.15 6.31
C GLN A 10 16.05 -2.65 6.74
N THR A 11 15.20 -1.75 7.22
CA THR A 11 13.84 -2.08 7.64
C THR A 11 12.87 -1.20 6.88
N ILE A 12 11.93 -1.82 6.17
CA ILE A 12 10.77 -1.13 5.62
C ILE A 12 9.70 -1.06 6.71
N THR A 13 9.34 0.16 7.09
CA THR A 13 8.19 0.43 7.95
C THR A 13 7.04 0.88 7.06
N PHE A 14 6.00 0.08 7.02
CA PHE A 14 4.74 0.42 6.36
C PHE A 14 3.64 0.53 7.41
N GLY A 15 2.95 1.67 7.45
CA GLY A 15 1.83 1.84 8.37
C GLY A 15 0.72 0.84 8.06
N ALA A 16 0.12 0.25 9.09
CA ALA A 16 -1.04 -0.61 8.88
C ALA A 16 -2.19 0.20 8.27
N LEU A 17 -2.81 -0.31 7.22
CA LEU A 17 -4.00 0.32 6.64
C LEU A 17 -5.24 -0.12 7.40
N ALA A 18 -6.04 0.85 7.81
CA ALA A 18 -7.36 0.61 8.34
C ALA A 18 -8.32 0.19 7.22
N ASN A 19 -9.32 -0.61 7.59
CA ASN A 19 -10.42 -0.94 6.68
C ASN A 19 -11.14 0.34 6.26
N LYS A 20 -11.47 0.44 4.98
CA LYS A 20 -12.09 1.62 4.36
C LYS A 20 -13.47 1.25 3.84
N THR A 21 -14.27 2.24 3.48
CA THR A 21 -15.57 2.03 2.83
C THR A 21 -15.53 2.62 1.43
N PHE A 22 -16.16 1.97 0.46
CA PHE A 22 -16.24 2.50 -0.91
C PHE A 22 -17.00 3.83 -0.92
N GLY A 23 -16.36 4.90 -1.41
CA GLY A 23 -16.84 6.27 -1.30
C GLY A 23 -16.13 7.12 -0.24
N ASP A 24 -15.23 6.52 0.55
CA ASP A 24 -14.30 7.27 1.42
C ASP A 24 -13.33 8.11 0.56
N PRO A 25 -12.92 9.29 1.03
CA PRO A 25 -11.93 10.10 0.32
C PRO A 25 -10.59 9.39 0.17
N ASP A 26 -9.84 9.83 -0.84
CA ASP A 26 -8.49 9.36 -1.11
C ASP A 26 -7.59 9.56 0.11
N PHE A 27 -6.72 8.59 0.36
CA PHE A 27 -5.84 8.62 1.53
C PHE A 27 -4.40 8.39 1.10
N THR A 28 -3.47 9.02 1.81
CA THR A 28 -2.05 8.84 1.55
C THR A 28 -1.51 7.66 2.32
N VAL A 29 -0.62 6.90 1.67
CA VAL A 29 0.20 5.87 2.29
C VAL A 29 1.65 6.32 2.28
N SER A 30 2.38 5.92 3.30
CA SER A 30 3.79 6.27 3.43
C SER A 30 4.55 5.02 3.84
N ALA A 31 5.50 4.62 3.01
CA ALA A 31 6.50 3.63 3.33
C ALA A 31 7.78 4.37 3.72
N THR A 32 8.36 4.06 4.87
CA THR A 32 9.63 4.64 5.30
C THR A 32 10.66 3.55 5.44
N THR A 33 11.89 3.80 5.01
CA THR A 33 13.00 2.87 5.16
C THR A 33 14.05 3.47 6.07
N THR A 34 14.72 2.64 6.87
CA THR A 34 15.81 3.11 7.73
C THR A 34 17.02 3.65 6.95
N SER A 35 17.06 3.46 5.64
CA SER A 35 18.20 3.80 4.78
C SER A 35 17.93 4.93 3.80
N GLY A 36 16.70 5.46 3.75
CA GLY A 36 16.35 6.58 2.88
C GLY A 36 16.37 6.27 1.39
N LEU A 37 16.41 4.99 1.00
CA LEU A 37 16.32 4.55 -0.39
C LEU A 37 14.88 4.68 -0.92
N ALA A 38 14.77 4.91 -2.23
CA ALA A 38 13.49 5.03 -2.92
C ALA A 38 12.73 3.69 -2.86
N VAL A 39 11.50 3.74 -2.34
CA VAL A 39 10.61 2.58 -2.25
C VAL A 39 9.69 2.56 -3.46
N THR A 40 9.56 1.39 -4.08
CA THR A 40 8.58 1.16 -5.13
C THR A 40 7.27 0.72 -4.50
N LEU A 41 6.19 1.48 -4.72
CA LEU A 41 4.86 1.10 -4.25
C LEU A 41 4.07 0.49 -5.42
N GLY A 42 3.59 -0.72 -5.20
CA GLY A 42 2.63 -1.42 -6.06
C GLY A 42 1.28 -1.56 -5.36
N VAL A 43 0.21 -1.59 -6.14
CA VAL A 43 -1.15 -1.82 -5.63
C VAL A 43 -1.80 -2.96 -6.39
N ASN A 44 -2.68 -3.70 -5.73
CA ASN A 44 -3.39 -4.82 -6.31
C ASN A 44 -4.81 -4.90 -5.72
N GLY A 45 -5.82 -5.16 -6.56
CA GLY A 45 -7.21 -5.26 -6.15
C GLY A 45 -8.06 -4.04 -6.53
N GLN A 46 -9.09 -3.76 -5.73
CA GLN A 46 -10.12 -2.75 -6.03
C GLN A 46 -9.72 -1.32 -5.61
N CYS A 47 -8.47 -0.95 -5.90
CA CYS A 47 -7.86 0.31 -5.50
C CYS A 47 -6.72 0.65 -6.45
N THR A 48 -6.42 1.94 -6.60
CA THR A 48 -5.30 2.44 -7.38
C THR A 48 -4.39 3.29 -6.50
N ILE A 49 -3.09 3.36 -6.82
CA ILE A 49 -2.13 4.20 -6.10
C ILE A 49 -1.47 5.14 -7.10
N SER A 50 -1.44 6.43 -6.77
CA SER A 50 -0.83 7.48 -7.57
C SER A 50 0.22 8.19 -6.73
N SER A 51 1.51 7.94 -7.01
CA SER A 51 2.70 8.38 -6.25
C SER A 51 2.75 7.87 -4.79
N SER A 52 1.74 8.19 -4.00
CA SER A 52 1.54 7.77 -2.61
C SER A 52 0.08 7.88 -2.17
N THR A 53 -0.82 8.29 -3.06
CA THR A 53 -2.24 8.49 -2.77
C THR A 53 -3.03 7.27 -3.26
N VAL A 54 -3.73 6.61 -2.37
CA VAL A 54 -4.58 5.47 -2.66
C VAL A 54 -6.00 5.95 -2.92
N HIS A 55 -6.49 5.63 -4.11
CA HIS A 55 -7.86 5.89 -4.55
C HIS A 55 -8.64 4.58 -4.53
N LEU A 56 -9.82 4.60 -3.92
CA LEU A 56 -10.69 3.42 -3.84
C LEU A 56 -11.59 3.37 -5.07
N THR A 57 -11.40 2.36 -5.93
CA THR A 57 -12.15 2.21 -7.19
C THR A 57 -13.33 1.25 -7.07
N GLY A 58 -13.37 0.42 -6.02
CA GLY A 58 -14.49 -0.46 -5.74
C GLY A 58 -14.45 -1.04 -4.34
N ALA A 59 -15.54 -1.67 -3.93
CA ALA A 59 -15.54 -2.50 -2.72
C ALA A 59 -14.92 -3.87 -2.99
N GLY A 60 -14.09 -4.35 -2.07
CA GLY A 60 -13.31 -5.57 -2.22
C GLY A 60 -12.07 -5.57 -1.33
N SER A 61 -11.12 -6.44 -1.60
CA SER A 61 -9.79 -6.41 -0.99
C SER A 61 -8.87 -5.50 -1.78
N CYS A 62 -8.07 -4.72 -1.06
CA CYS A 62 -6.98 -3.95 -1.62
C CYS A 62 -5.68 -4.34 -0.92
N THR A 63 -4.65 -4.61 -1.71
CA THR A 63 -3.31 -4.98 -1.24
C THR A 63 -2.29 -4.00 -1.79
N ILE A 64 -1.50 -3.41 -0.91
CA ILE A 64 -0.41 -2.52 -1.27
C ILE A 64 0.90 -3.21 -0.94
N THR A 65 1.81 -3.22 -1.89
CA THR A 65 3.12 -3.84 -1.79
C THR A 65 4.17 -2.75 -1.91
N ALA A 66 4.89 -2.46 -0.84
CA ALA A 66 6.06 -1.62 -0.83
C ALA A 66 7.30 -2.50 -0.99
N SER A 67 7.98 -2.42 -2.14
CA SER A 67 9.21 -3.15 -2.42
C SER A 67 10.41 -2.21 -2.42
N LEU A 68 11.49 -2.67 -1.81
CA LEU A 68 12.77 -1.99 -1.85
C LEU A 68 13.75 -2.83 -2.67
N ALA A 69 14.26 -2.25 -3.74
CA ALA A 69 15.34 -2.85 -4.49
C ALA A 69 16.59 -2.86 -3.60
N GLY A 70 17.03 -4.04 -3.18
CA GLY A 70 18.31 -4.19 -2.51
C GLY A 70 19.42 -3.93 -3.53
N ASP A 71 20.23 -2.91 -3.30
CA ASP A 71 21.44 -2.66 -4.09
C ASP A 71 22.54 -3.68 -3.75
N ALA A 72 23.55 -3.84 -4.61
CA ALA A 72 24.68 -4.74 -4.40
C ALA A 72 25.43 -4.55 -3.05
N ASN A 73 25.23 -3.40 -2.39
CA ASN A 73 25.78 -3.04 -1.08
C ASN A 73 24.89 -3.37 0.13
N TYR A 74 23.62 -3.72 -0.05
CA TYR A 74 22.66 -4.00 1.04
C TYR A 74 22.03 -5.40 0.88
N ASP A 75 21.74 -6.07 2.01
CA ASP A 75 21.21 -7.45 2.03
C ASP A 75 19.74 -7.47 1.50
N PRO A 76 19.11 -8.64 1.29
CA PRO A 76 18.18 -8.95 0.19
C PRO A 76 16.98 -7.99 0.02
N PRO A 77 16.37 -7.96 -1.19
CA PRO A 77 15.20 -7.14 -1.48
C PRO A 77 14.11 -7.37 -0.42
N MET A 78 13.80 -6.32 0.33
CA MET A 78 12.77 -6.36 1.35
C MET A 78 11.44 -5.91 0.73
N THR A 79 10.35 -6.56 1.11
CA THR A 79 9.00 -6.20 0.69
C THR A 79 8.09 -6.14 1.91
N ALA A 80 7.33 -5.06 2.03
CA ALA A 80 6.26 -4.92 2.99
C ALA A 80 4.94 -4.99 2.23
N VAL A 81 4.04 -5.87 2.66
CA VAL A 81 2.73 -6.03 2.04
C VAL A 81 1.68 -5.71 3.07
N GLN A 82 0.74 -4.84 2.71
CA GLN A 82 -0.35 -4.45 3.56
C GLN A 82 -1.67 -4.57 2.83
N SER A 83 -2.54 -5.41 3.37
CA SER A 83 -3.89 -5.59 2.86
C SER A 83 -4.90 -4.94 3.77
N PHE A 84 -5.96 -4.39 3.17
CA PHE A 84 -7.11 -3.86 3.87
C PHE A 84 -8.38 -4.17 3.08
N ILE A 85 -9.51 -4.17 3.79
CA ILE A 85 -10.82 -4.42 3.19
C ILE A 85 -11.51 -3.09 2.93
N ILE A 86 -12.06 -2.97 1.72
CA ILE A 86 -12.95 -1.91 1.29
C ILE A 86 -14.39 -2.42 1.41
N ALA A 87 -15.07 -2.05 2.48
CA ALA A 87 -16.47 -2.35 2.69
C ALA A 87 -17.33 -1.67 1.60
N LYS A 88 -18.44 -2.31 1.20
CA LYS A 88 -19.45 -1.62 0.40
C LYS A 88 -20.14 -0.57 1.26
N SER A 89 -20.18 0.68 0.78
CA SER A 89 -21.14 1.63 1.32
C SER A 89 -22.55 1.09 1.05
N ASN A 90 -23.39 1.09 2.08
CA ASN A 90 -24.80 0.76 1.98
C ASN A 90 -25.49 1.82 1.12
N GLN A 91 -25.52 1.60 -0.18
CA GLN A 91 -26.20 2.49 -1.11
C GLN A 91 -27.70 2.26 -1.03
N THR A 92 -28.40 3.10 -0.27
CA THR A 92 -29.87 3.11 -0.25
C THR A 92 -30.37 3.80 -1.53
N ILE A 93 -30.77 3.00 -2.52
CA ILE A 93 -31.50 3.51 -3.70
C ILE A 93 -32.96 3.64 -3.29
N SER A 94 -33.41 4.86 -2.98
CA SER A 94 -34.81 5.15 -2.71
C SER A 94 -35.51 5.46 -4.03
N PHE A 95 -36.36 4.54 -4.51
CA PHE A 95 -37.29 4.86 -5.59
C PHE A 95 -38.44 5.69 -5.01
N GLY A 96 -38.67 6.89 -5.55
CA GLY A 96 -39.87 7.67 -5.23
C GLY A 96 -41.11 6.97 -5.80
N ALA A 97 -42.21 6.95 -5.05
CA ALA A 97 -43.47 6.39 -5.54
C ALA A 97 -43.90 7.11 -6.84
N LEU A 98 -44.26 6.33 -7.86
CA LEU A 98 -44.80 6.85 -9.12
C LEU A 98 -46.20 7.46 -8.89
N PRO A 99 -46.50 8.63 -9.45
CA PRO A 99 -47.83 9.27 -9.37
C PRO A 99 -48.90 8.54 -10.19
#